data_AF-A0A6G3WJG4-F1
#
_entry.id   AF-A0A6G3WJG4-F1
#
_cell.length_a   1.000
_cell.length_b   1.000
_cell.length_c   1.000
_cell.angle_alpha   90.00
_cell.angle_beta   90.00
_cell.angle_gamma   90.00
#
_symmetry.space_group_name_H-M   'P 1'
#
loop_
_entity.id
_entity.type
_entity.pdbx_description
1 polymer ?
#
loop_
_entity_poly.entity_id
_entity_poly.type
_entity_poly.pdbx_seq_one_letter_code
_entity_poly.pdbx_strand_id
1 'polypeptide(L)' 'MAAGTIRYWAAAKAAAGTAEEPYAAATLAEALDAARERHPG' A
#
# COMPACT_ATOMS: atom_id res chain seq x y z
N MET A 1 3.13 -0.87 16.57
CA MET A 1 2.96 -0.77 15.11
C MET A 1 1.53 -1.12 14.78
N ALA A 2 0.88 -0.31 13.96
CA ALA A 2 -0.45 -0.64 13.43
C ALA A 2 -0.27 -1.63 12.29
N ALA A 3 -1.10 -2.67 12.27
CA ALA A 3 -1.18 -3.62 11.18
C ALA A 3 -2.57 -3.54 10.56
N GLY A 4 -2.64 -3.61 9.23
CA GLY A 4 -3.90 -3.54 8.51
C GLY A 4 -3.74 -3.91 7.05
N THR A 5 -4.77 -3.63 6.27
CA THR A 5 -4.80 -3.93 4.84
C THR A 5 -4.97 -2.63 4.05
N ILE A 6 -4.09 -2.38 3.08
CA ILE A 6 -4.29 -1.33 2.07
C ILE A 6 -5.06 -1.96 0.91
N ARG A 7 -6.15 -1.32 0.48
CA ARG A 7 -6.95 -1.77 -0.66
C ARG A 7 -6.83 -0.78 -1.81
N TYR A 8 -6.44 -1.30 -2.97
CA TYR A 8 -6.22 -0.50 -4.17
C TYR A 8 -7.45 -0.52 -5.09
N TRP A 9 -7.67 0.61 -5.76
CA TRP A 9 -8.80 0.79 -6.67
C TRP A 9 -8.35 1.42 -7.99
N ALA A 10 -9.09 1.13 -9.07
CA ALA A 10 -8.87 1.70 -10.41
C ALA A 10 -7.40 1.62 -10.88
N ALA A 11 -6.79 2.75 -11.27
CA ALA A 11 -5.42 2.80 -11.77
C ALA A 11 -4.39 2.35 -10.72
N ALA A 12 -4.62 2.62 -9.44
CA ALA A 12 -3.71 2.17 -8.38
C ALA A 12 -3.68 0.64 -8.26
N LYS A 13 -4.81 -0.03 -8.51
CA LYS A 13 -4.86 -1.50 -8.54
C LYS A 13 -4.07 -2.07 -9.72
N ALA A 14 -4.14 -1.41 -10.88
CA ALA A 14 -3.36 -1.81 -12.05
C ALA A 14 -1.85 -1.62 -11.81
N ALA A 15 -1.46 -0.48 -11.22
CA ALA A 15 -0.07 -0.17 -10.90
C ALA A 15 0.51 -1.10 -9.82
N ALA A 16 -0.26 -1.41 -8.77
CA ALA A 16 0.18 -2.28 -7.69
C ALA A 16 0.18 -3.78 -8.07
N GLY A 17 -0.47 -4.17 -9.17
CA GLY A 17 -0.64 -5.57 -9.57
C GLY A 17 -1.48 -6.42 -8.60
N THR A 18 -1.96 -5.84 -7.49
CA THR A 18 -2.78 -6.51 -6.46
C THR A 18 -3.99 -5.66 -6.10
N ALA A 19 -5.06 -6.32 -5.67
CA ALA A 19 -6.26 -5.63 -5.14
C ALA A 19 -6.04 -5.12 -3.72
N GLU A 20 -5.19 -5.78 -2.95
CA GLU A 20 -4.94 -5.47 -1.54
C GLU A 20 -3.60 -6.05 -1.08
N GLU A 21 -3.02 -5.43 -0.05
CA GLU A 21 -1.83 -5.96 0.61
C GLU A 21 -1.82 -5.65 2.12
N PRO A 22 -1.24 -6.53 2.94
CA PRO A 22 -1.02 -6.25 4.35
C PRO A 22 0.08 -5.21 4.54
N TYR A 23 -0.08 -4.32 5.51
CA TYR A 23 0.96 -3.39 5.94
C TYR A 23 1.18 -3.49 7.45
N ALA A 24 2.41 -3.19 7.88
CA ALA A 24 2.75 -2.97 9.28
C ALA A 24 3.65 -1.72 9.36
N ALA A 25 3.14 -0.65 9.99
CA ALA A 25 3.84 0.63 10.09
C ALA A 25 3.51 1.32 11.42
N ALA A 26 4.34 2.27 11.85
CA ALA A 26 4.04 3.09 13.03
C ALA A 26 3.10 4.25 12.69
N THR A 27 3.10 4.71 11.44
CA THR A 27 2.22 5.77 10.95
C THR A 27 1.59 5.44 9.60
N LEU A 28 0.50 6.14 9.27
CA LEU A 28 -0.10 6.06 7.93
C LEU A 28 0.86 6.56 6.84
N ALA A 29 1.66 7.59 7.13
CA ALA A 29 2.63 8.12 6.18
C ALA A 29 3.66 7.06 5.79
N GLU A 30 4.26 6.38 6.77
CA GLU A 30 5.20 5.27 6.54
C GLU A 30 4.56 4.13 5.73
N ALA A 31 3.29 3.79 6.01
CA ALA A 31 2.59 2.75 5.26
C ALA A 31 2.42 3.14 3.77
N LEU A 32 2.11 4.41 3.49
CA LEU A 32 1.94 4.91 2.13
C LEU A 32 3.27 5.05 1.39
N ASP A 33 4.33 5.50 2.07
CA ASP A 33 5.66 5.60 1.49
C ASP A 33 6.18 4.22 1.10
N ALA A 34 6.06 3.23 1.99
CA ALA A 34 6.42 1.85 1.70
C ALA A 34 5.60 1.24 0.54
N ALA A 35 4.31 1.58 0.43
CA ALA A 35 3.47 1.16 -0.70
C ALA A 35 3.92 1.79 -2.02
N ARG A 36 4.31 3.07 -2.01
CA ARG A 36 4.83 3.79 -3.20
C ARG A 36 6.20 3.28 -3.64
N GLU A 37 7.08 2.96 -2.70
CA GLU A 37 8.39 2.37 -3.00
C GLU A 37 8.25 0.98 -3.64
N ARG A 38 7.28 0.19 -3.15
CA ARG A 38 7.01 -1.17 -3.65
C ARG A 38 6.31 -1.15 -5.01
N HIS A 39 5.52 -0.11 -5.29
CA HIS A 39 4.75 0.07 -6.53
C HIS A 39 5.04 1.44 -7.17
N PRO A 40 6.21 1.63 -7.81
CA PRO A 40 6.61 2.93 -8.35
C PRO A 40 5.73 3.45 -9.51
N GLY A 41 4.84 2.61 -10.06
CA GLY A 41 3.99 2.95 -11.21
C GLY A 41 4.69 2.80 -12.54
#